data_AF-A0A9P0FB35-F1
#
_entry.id   AF-A0A9P0FB35-F1
#
_cell.length_a   1.000
_cell.length_b   1.000
_cell.length_c   1.000
_cell.angle_alpha   90.00
_cell.angle_beta   90.00
_cell.angle_gamma   90.00
#
_symmetry.space_group_name_H-M   'P 1'
#
loop_
_entity.id
_entity.type
_entity.pdbx_description
1 polymer ?
#
loop_
_entity_poly.entity_id
_entity_poly.type
_entity_poly.pdbx_seq_one_letter_code
_entity_poly.pdbx_strand_id
1 'polypeptide(L)'
;MNVMINQPNMPMQLQQQQMQQQQAQQQAQQQAQQQAQQQAQQHVQQAPQPLLNNISKIKSLIGPLREKLSTTIKTAAQTLAQNSQVDAGSQKNVDGQIPRFDKNLEEFYSICDQIELHLKTSIKCLSQCESSNRYLNLQVHTTRMDSMGVTDNFLTYPQFLATASAQVSYTKEIHDTLVAAAQNISPSD
;
A
#
# COMPACT_ATOMS: atom_id res chain seq x y z
N MET A 1 10.32 -67.46 68.73
CA MET A 1 9.37 -67.14 69.81
C MET A 1 8.62 -65.88 69.37
N ASN A 2 7.30 -65.99 69.17
CA ASN A 2 6.41 -64.97 68.59
C ASN A 2 6.26 -63.71 69.46
N VAL A 3 6.18 -62.52 68.82
CA VAL A 3 5.39 -61.33 69.24
C VAL A 3 5.13 -60.48 67.96
N MET A 4 3.93 -60.48 67.36
CA MET A 4 2.80 -59.53 67.51
C MET A 4 3.02 -58.07 67.01
N ILE A 5 2.17 -57.69 66.04
CA ILE A 5 1.38 -56.43 65.94
C ILE A 5 2.11 -55.12 65.54
N ASN A 6 1.76 -54.53 64.38
CA ASN A 6 0.88 -53.34 64.29
C ASN A 6 0.83 -52.76 62.85
N GLN A 7 -0.37 -52.71 62.24
CA GLN A 7 -0.76 -51.65 61.29
C GLN A 7 -1.20 -50.44 62.16
N PRO A 8 -1.05 -49.16 61.75
CA PRO A 8 -2.00 -48.63 60.77
C PRO A 8 -1.54 -47.40 59.94
N ASN A 9 -2.38 -47.06 58.96
CA ASN A 9 -2.70 -45.70 58.49
C ASN A 9 -1.66 -44.85 57.72
N MET A 10 -1.89 -44.66 56.41
CA MET A 10 -1.87 -43.34 55.72
C MET A 10 -2.11 -43.48 54.20
N PRO A 11 -3.28 -43.08 53.67
CA PRO A 11 -3.37 -42.63 52.28
C PRO A 11 -3.67 -41.12 52.13
N MET A 12 -3.81 -40.36 53.23
CA MET A 12 -4.25 -38.96 53.19
C MET A 12 -3.19 -37.97 52.69
N GLN A 13 -1.90 -38.34 52.74
CA GLN A 13 -0.83 -37.47 52.23
C GLN A 13 -0.68 -37.56 50.70
N LEU A 14 -1.01 -38.70 50.10
CA LEU A 14 -0.93 -38.88 48.64
C LEU A 14 -2.09 -38.16 47.92
N GLN A 15 -3.25 -38.06 48.56
CA GLN A 15 -4.43 -37.40 47.96
C GLN A 15 -4.33 -35.87 48.01
N GLN A 16 -3.67 -35.30 49.02
CA GLN A 16 -3.43 -33.85 49.07
C GLN A 16 -2.39 -33.40 48.04
N GLN A 17 -1.39 -34.24 47.74
CA GLN A 17 -0.37 -33.91 46.75
C GLN A 17 -0.91 -33.97 45.31
N GLN A 18 -1.85 -34.86 45.01
CA GLN A 18 -2.48 -34.93 43.68
C GLN A 18 -3.38 -33.72 43.39
N MET A 19 -4.11 -33.21 44.40
CA MET A 19 -5.00 -32.06 44.17
C MET A 19 -4.20 -30.76 43.93
N GLN A 20 -3.05 -30.60 44.59
CA GLN A 20 -2.20 -29.43 44.40
C GLN A 20 -1.52 -29.41 43.02
N GLN A 21 -1.26 -30.58 42.44
CA GLN A 21 -0.69 -30.68 41.08
C GLN A 21 -1.75 -30.39 40.00
N GLN A 22 -3.02 -30.75 40.23
CA GLN A 22 -4.08 -30.47 39.26
C GLN A 22 -4.48 -28.98 39.23
N GLN A 23 -4.39 -28.29 40.37
CA GLN A 23 -4.68 -26.85 40.44
C GLN A 23 -3.58 -25.99 39.79
N ALA A 24 -2.31 -26.42 39.87
CA ALA A 24 -1.20 -25.75 39.20
C ALA A 24 -1.30 -25.84 37.66
N GLN A 25 -1.83 -26.95 37.13
CA GLN A 25 -1.96 -27.13 35.67
C GLN A 25 -3.11 -26.30 35.07
N GLN A 26 -4.18 -26.08 35.83
CA GLN A 26 -5.32 -25.27 35.36
C GLN A 26 -5.00 -23.77 35.35
N GLN A 27 -4.14 -23.31 36.27
CA GLN A 27 -3.71 -21.90 36.32
C GLN A 27 -2.72 -21.55 35.20
N ALA A 28 -1.85 -22.49 34.81
CA ALA A 28 -0.94 -22.30 33.67
C ALA A 28 -1.67 -22.20 32.32
N GLN A 29 -2.79 -22.92 32.15
CA GLN A 29 -3.55 -22.88 30.90
C GLN A 29 -4.37 -21.58 30.75
N GLN A 30 -4.79 -20.96 31.85
CA GLN A 30 -5.52 -19.68 31.80
C GLN A 30 -4.60 -18.48 31.52
N GLN A 31 -3.34 -18.49 31.98
CA GLN A 31 -2.37 -17.44 31.64
C GLN A 31 -1.90 -17.51 30.18
N ALA A 32 -1.78 -18.72 29.59
CA ALA A 32 -1.39 -18.86 28.19
C ALA A 32 -2.46 -18.31 27.22
N GLN A 33 -3.75 -18.41 27.57
CA GLN A 33 -4.83 -17.91 26.71
C GLN A 33 -5.01 -16.39 26.79
N GLN A 34 -4.63 -15.75 27.90
CA GLN A 34 -4.70 -14.29 28.04
C GLN A 34 -3.54 -13.55 27.34
N GLN A 35 -2.36 -14.18 27.22
CA GLN A 35 -1.25 -13.59 26.44
C GLN A 35 -1.41 -13.74 24.92
N ALA A 36 -2.12 -14.76 24.45
CA ALA A 36 -2.37 -14.92 23.01
C ALA A 36 -3.34 -13.86 22.44
N GLN A 37 -4.22 -13.28 23.25
CA GLN A 37 -5.19 -12.29 22.77
C GLN A 37 -4.66 -10.84 22.80
N GLN A 38 -3.61 -10.53 23.58
CA GLN A 38 -3.00 -9.20 23.59
C GLN A 38 -1.90 -9.00 22.53
N GLN A 39 -1.31 -10.06 21.98
CA GLN A 39 -0.32 -9.92 20.90
C GLN A 39 -0.93 -9.76 19.49
N ALA A 40 -2.23 -9.99 19.31
CA ALA A 40 -2.90 -9.75 18.03
C ALA A 40 -3.25 -8.27 17.78
N GLN A 41 -3.13 -7.39 18.78
CA GLN A 41 -3.57 -5.99 18.67
C GLN A 41 -2.44 -4.96 18.56
N GLN A 42 -1.17 -5.37 18.68
CA GLN A 42 -0.02 -4.46 18.56
C GLN A 42 0.82 -4.62 17.28
N HIS A 43 0.47 -5.57 16.40
CA HIS A 43 0.97 -5.60 15.02
C HIS A 43 -0.10 -5.09 14.03
N VAL A 44 -0.70 -3.93 14.32
CA VAL A 44 -0.97 -2.96 13.24
C VAL A 44 0.26 -2.08 13.13
N GLN A 45 1.40 -2.75 12.93
CA GLN A 45 2.55 -2.14 12.32
C GLN A 45 2.01 -1.54 11.04
N GLN A 46 2.14 -0.21 10.93
CA GLN A 46 1.93 0.55 9.70
C GLN A 46 2.38 -0.33 8.55
N ALA A 47 1.44 -1.05 7.94
CA ALA A 47 1.72 -1.70 6.68
C ALA A 47 2.03 -0.48 5.81
N PRO A 48 3.26 -0.36 5.27
CA PRO A 48 3.46 0.57 4.19
C PRO A 48 2.40 0.16 3.21
N GLN A 49 1.43 1.04 2.99
CA GLN A 49 0.34 0.85 2.05
C GLN A 49 0.91 0.09 0.85
N PRO A 50 0.18 -0.87 0.24
CA PRO A 50 0.40 -1.19 -1.17
C PRO A 50 -0.03 0.02 -2.02
N LEU A 51 0.48 1.22 -1.68
CA LEU A 51 0.66 2.32 -2.58
C LEU A 51 1.46 1.70 -3.71
N LEU A 52 0.82 1.63 -4.87
CA LEU A 52 1.50 1.71 -6.15
C LEU A 52 2.61 2.73 -6.00
N ASN A 53 3.81 2.28 -5.61
CA ASN A 53 4.88 3.18 -5.28
C ASN A 53 5.45 3.60 -6.62
N ASN A 54 4.79 4.56 -7.23
CA ASN A 54 5.12 5.14 -8.52
C ASN A 54 6.60 5.54 -8.53
N ILE A 55 7.12 6.02 -7.40
CA ILE A 55 8.55 6.29 -7.20
C ILE A 55 9.40 5.01 -7.29
N SER A 56 9.02 3.92 -6.63
CA SER A 56 9.72 2.63 -6.79
C SER A 56 9.62 2.09 -8.22
N LYS A 57 8.48 2.26 -8.90
CA LYS A 57 8.33 1.89 -10.33
C LYS A 57 9.27 2.71 -11.20
N ILE A 58 9.34 4.02 -11.03
CA ILE A 58 10.31 4.89 -11.73
C ILE A 58 11.74 4.40 -11.48
N LYS A 59 12.12 4.16 -10.22
CA LYS A 59 13.46 3.66 -9.87
C LYS A 59 13.77 2.33 -10.58
N SER A 60 12.80 1.44 -10.69
CA SER A 60 12.96 0.16 -11.42
C SER A 60 13.12 0.35 -12.94
N LEU A 61 12.57 1.43 -13.51
CA LEU A 61 12.67 1.75 -14.94
C LEU A 61 13.98 2.44 -15.32
N ILE A 62 14.75 2.99 -14.37
CA ILE A 62 16.03 3.67 -14.66
C ILE A 62 17.07 2.73 -15.30
N GLY A 63 17.16 1.49 -14.84
CA GLY A 63 18.04 0.47 -15.44
C GLY A 63 17.67 0.20 -16.91
N PRO A 64 16.45 -0.27 -17.18
CA PRO A 64 15.94 -0.47 -18.54
C PRO A 64 16.08 0.76 -19.45
N LEU A 65 15.84 1.97 -18.93
CA LEU A 65 16.01 3.22 -19.69
C LEU A 65 17.46 3.38 -20.18
N ARG A 66 18.44 3.19 -19.29
CA ARG A 66 19.87 3.27 -19.63
C ARG A 66 20.27 2.21 -20.65
N GLU A 67 19.78 0.98 -20.47
CA GLU A 67 20.07 -0.12 -21.40
C GLU A 67 19.47 0.11 -22.79
N LYS A 68 18.22 0.58 -22.86
CA LYS A 68 17.56 0.88 -24.14
C LYS A 68 18.18 2.09 -24.84
N LEU A 69 18.57 3.12 -24.10
CA LEU A 69 19.33 4.24 -24.66
C LEU A 69 20.66 3.75 -25.25
N SER A 70 21.41 2.94 -24.50
CA SER A 70 22.69 2.38 -24.96
C SER A 70 22.52 1.52 -26.21
N THR A 71 21.51 0.66 -26.23
CA THR A 71 21.20 -0.22 -27.37
C THR A 71 20.79 0.59 -28.59
N THR A 72 19.92 1.60 -28.42
CA THR A 72 19.48 2.50 -29.50
C THR A 72 20.66 3.20 -30.15
N ILE A 73 21.59 3.74 -29.37
CA ILE A 73 22.80 4.41 -29.88
C ILE A 73 23.71 3.41 -30.62
N LYS A 74 23.91 2.20 -30.08
CA LYS A 74 24.71 1.16 -30.75
C LYS A 74 24.10 0.76 -32.09
N THR A 75 22.78 0.56 -32.14
CA THR A 75 22.07 0.21 -33.36
C THR A 75 22.14 1.35 -34.37
N ALA A 76 22.00 2.62 -33.94
CA ALA A 76 22.18 3.78 -34.81
C ALA A 76 23.58 3.84 -35.42
N ALA A 77 24.62 3.63 -34.60
CA ALA A 77 26.00 3.61 -35.05
C ALA A 77 26.25 2.48 -36.07
N GLN A 78 25.66 1.29 -35.84
CA GLN A 78 25.71 0.18 -36.79
C GLN A 78 25.02 0.52 -38.11
N THR A 79 23.84 1.14 -38.08
CA THR A 79 23.13 1.61 -39.28
C THR A 79 23.98 2.60 -40.07
N LEU A 80 24.60 3.58 -39.39
CA LEU A 80 25.47 4.57 -40.05
C LEU A 80 26.72 3.93 -40.67
N ALA A 81 27.37 3.02 -39.94
CA ALA A 81 28.55 2.31 -40.45
C ALA A 81 28.20 1.43 -41.66
N GLN A 82 27.06 0.75 -41.62
CA GLN A 82 26.57 -0.06 -42.75
C GLN A 82 26.29 0.82 -43.96
N ASN A 83 25.57 1.93 -43.79
CA ASN A 83 25.29 2.88 -44.88
C ASN A 83 26.60 3.41 -45.48
N SER A 84 27.58 3.77 -44.64
CA SER A 84 28.88 4.24 -45.13
C SER A 84 29.63 3.19 -45.95
N GLN A 85 29.57 1.91 -45.58
CA GLN A 85 30.23 0.84 -46.35
C GLN A 85 29.53 0.55 -47.69
N VAL A 86 28.21 0.71 -47.73
CA VAL A 86 27.43 0.64 -48.98
C VAL A 86 27.80 1.79 -49.90
N ASP A 87 27.85 3.02 -49.38
CA ASP A 87 28.24 4.22 -50.15
C ASP A 87 29.68 4.13 -50.69
N ALA A 88 30.60 3.53 -49.91
CA ALA A 88 31.97 3.29 -50.33
C ALA A 88 32.10 2.15 -51.36
N GLY A 89 31.02 1.48 -51.75
CA GLY A 89 31.02 0.34 -52.68
C GLY A 89 31.68 -0.93 -52.12
N SER A 90 31.98 -0.96 -50.82
CA SER A 90 32.64 -2.07 -50.12
C SER A 90 31.69 -3.23 -49.82
N GLN A 91 30.39 -2.96 -49.72
CA GLN A 91 29.33 -3.95 -49.50
C GLN A 91 28.42 -4.03 -50.73
N LYS A 92 28.46 -5.15 -51.47
CA LYS A 92 27.66 -5.36 -52.68
C LYS A 92 26.31 -6.05 -52.46
N ASN A 93 26.07 -6.64 -51.28
CA ASN A 93 24.82 -7.30 -50.91
C ASN A 93 24.36 -6.80 -49.53
N VAL A 94 23.17 -6.19 -49.46
CA VAL A 94 22.48 -5.83 -48.21
C VAL A 94 21.66 -7.03 -47.71
N ASP A 95 22.26 -8.22 -47.70
CA ASP A 95 21.63 -9.44 -47.14
C ASP A 95 21.83 -9.56 -45.63
N GLY A 96 22.56 -8.62 -45.02
CA GLY A 96 22.74 -8.54 -43.57
C GLY A 96 21.47 -8.04 -42.88
N GLN A 97 21.16 -8.60 -41.71
CA GLN A 97 20.08 -8.14 -40.83
C GLN A 97 20.09 -6.61 -40.69
N ILE A 98 19.04 -5.96 -41.20
CA ILE A 98 18.83 -4.52 -41.07
C ILE A 98 18.77 -4.18 -39.57
N PRO A 99 19.70 -3.35 -39.05
CA PRO A 99 19.68 -2.96 -37.66
C PRO A 99 18.32 -2.31 -37.33
N ARG A 100 17.60 -2.87 -36.35
CA ARG A 100 16.24 -2.46 -35.98
C ARG A 100 16.25 -1.20 -35.11
N PHE A 101 16.80 -0.11 -35.65
CA PHE A 101 16.91 1.16 -34.92
C PHE A 101 15.53 1.65 -34.45
N ASP A 102 14.54 1.66 -35.33
CA ASP A 102 13.18 2.15 -35.03
C ASP A 102 12.56 1.45 -33.83
N LYS A 103 12.71 0.11 -33.76
CA LYS A 103 12.20 -0.68 -32.63
C LYS A 103 12.88 -0.31 -31.31
N ASN A 104 14.20 -0.14 -31.32
CA ASN A 104 14.93 0.23 -30.09
C ASN A 104 14.54 1.64 -29.63
N LEU A 105 14.34 2.55 -30.59
CA LEU A 105 13.90 3.91 -30.32
C LEU A 105 12.47 3.95 -29.75
N GLU A 106 11.55 3.17 -30.32
CA GLU A 106 10.17 3.02 -29.83
C GLU A 106 10.15 2.47 -28.40
N GLU A 107 10.93 1.43 -28.10
CA GLU A 107 11.05 0.86 -26.75
C GLU A 107 11.66 1.87 -25.76
N PHE A 108 12.62 2.70 -26.19
CA PHE A 108 13.15 3.78 -25.36
C PHE A 108 12.06 4.81 -25.01
N TYR A 109 11.30 5.28 -25.99
CA TYR A 109 10.21 6.24 -25.75
C TYR A 109 9.10 5.65 -24.87
N SER A 110 8.75 4.36 -25.05
CA SER A 110 7.78 3.69 -24.20
C SER A 110 8.19 3.67 -22.72
N ILE A 111 9.48 3.55 -22.42
CA ILE A 111 9.98 3.64 -21.04
C ILE A 111 9.90 5.08 -20.51
N CYS A 112 10.23 6.07 -21.34
CA CYS A 112 10.06 7.49 -20.99
C CYS A 112 8.61 7.82 -20.64
N ASP A 113 7.64 7.38 -21.45
CA ASP A 113 6.21 7.59 -21.24
C ASP A 113 5.74 6.97 -19.92
N GLN A 114 6.21 5.76 -19.60
CA GLN A 114 5.91 5.09 -18.33
C GLN A 114 6.47 5.87 -17.13
N ILE A 115 7.70 6.37 -17.23
CA ILE A 115 8.31 7.20 -16.18
C ILE A 115 7.50 8.49 -16.00
N GLU A 116 7.15 9.16 -17.09
CA GLU A 116 6.34 10.38 -17.08
C GLU A 116 4.97 10.15 -16.42
N LEU A 117 4.28 9.06 -16.78
CA LEU A 117 3.01 8.68 -16.19
C LEU A 117 3.11 8.48 -14.68
N HIS A 118 4.13 7.75 -14.22
CA HIS A 118 4.35 7.52 -12.79
C HIS A 118 4.69 8.82 -12.05
N LEU A 119 5.46 9.73 -12.66
CA LEU A 119 5.77 11.04 -12.07
C LEU A 119 4.52 11.90 -11.94
N LYS A 120 3.73 12.02 -13.02
CA LYS A 120 2.44 12.74 -13.02
C LYS A 120 1.49 12.18 -11.98
N THR A 121 1.43 10.86 -11.85
CA THR A 121 0.59 10.19 -10.84
C THR A 121 1.07 10.50 -9.43
N SER A 122 2.40 10.47 -9.18
CA SER A 122 2.98 10.80 -7.87
C SER A 122 2.65 12.22 -7.43
N ILE A 123 2.73 13.19 -8.35
CA ILE A 123 2.39 14.59 -8.08
C ILE A 123 0.91 14.73 -7.70
N LYS A 124 0.01 14.04 -8.43
CA LYS A 124 -1.43 14.04 -8.10
C LYS A 124 -1.70 13.44 -6.73
N CYS A 125 -1.03 12.34 -6.37
CA CYS A 125 -1.17 11.73 -5.05
C CYS A 125 -0.68 12.67 -3.93
N LEU A 126 0.41 13.41 -4.15
CA LEU A 126 0.90 14.39 -3.19
C LEU A 126 -0.11 15.53 -2.98
N SER A 127 -0.61 16.11 -4.07
CA SER A 127 -1.63 17.17 -4.03
C SER A 127 -2.93 16.70 -3.39
N GLN A 128 -3.33 15.45 -3.63
CA GLN A 128 -4.49 14.84 -2.97
C GLN A 128 -4.27 14.69 -1.47
N CYS A 129 -3.08 14.29 -1.04
CA CYS A 129 -2.72 14.18 0.38
C CYS A 129 -2.73 15.55 1.08
N GLU A 130 -2.15 16.58 0.45
CA GLU A 130 -2.18 17.96 0.97
C GLU A 130 -3.61 18.48 1.10
N SER A 131 -4.44 18.25 0.07
CA SER A 131 -5.85 18.64 0.08
C SER A 131 -6.63 17.89 1.17
N SER A 132 -6.39 16.58 1.31
CA SER A 132 -7.01 15.78 2.36
C SER A 132 -6.67 16.35 3.74
N ASN A 133 -5.40 16.62 4.03
CA ASN A 133 -5.00 17.18 5.34
C ASN A 133 -5.55 18.60 5.59
N ARG A 134 -5.73 19.41 4.53
CA ARG A 134 -6.24 20.77 4.66
C ARG A 134 -7.74 20.81 4.94
N TYR A 135 -8.53 20.00 4.23
CA TYR A 135 -9.99 20.06 4.25
C TYR A 135 -10.63 18.99 5.14
N LEU A 136 -9.84 17.99 5.58
CA LEU A 136 -10.29 16.91 6.44
C LEU A 136 -9.25 16.69 7.55
N ASN A 137 -9.65 16.90 8.81
CA ASN A 137 -8.77 16.70 9.97
C ASN A 137 -8.64 15.21 10.38
N LEU A 138 -9.08 14.29 9.52
CA LEU A 138 -9.00 12.85 9.73
C LEU A 138 -8.27 12.20 8.54
N GLN A 139 -7.42 11.23 8.84
CA GLN A 139 -6.69 10.49 7.80
C GLN A 139 -7.61 9.48 7.11
N VAL A 140 -7.62 9.47 5.77
CA VAL A 140 -8.44 8.56 4.97
C VAL A 140 -7.61 7.35 4.54
N HIS A 141 -8.03 6.14 4.92
CA HIS A 141 -7.39 4.91 4.45
C HIS A 141 -7.95 4.49 3.09
N THR A 142 -7.06 4.21 2.14
CA THR A 142 -7.38 3.76 0.78
C THR A 142 -7.74 2.28 0.69
N THR A 143 -7.25 1.47 1.63
CA THR A 143 -7.56 0.04 1.68
C THR A 143 -8.90 -0.14 2.37
N ARG A 144 -9.83 -0.87 1.73
CA ARG A 144 -11.05 -1.36 2.39
C ARG A 144 -10.64 -2.26 3.56
N MET A 145 -10.47 -1.68 4.74
CA MET A 145 -10.37 -2.44 5.97
C MET A 145 -11.79 -2.79 6.39
N ASP A 146 -12.39 -3.78 5.73
CA ASP A 146 -13.74 -4.30 6.02
C ASP A 146 -13.88 -4.90 7.44
N SER A 147 -12.87 -4.78 8.31
CA SER A 147 -12.83 -5.51 9.58
C SER A 147 -12.19 -4.77 10.76
N MET A 148 -11.72 -3.52 10.57
CA MET A 148 -11.28 -2.72 11.72
C MET A 148 -12.46 -1.87 12.17
N GLY A 149 -12.95 -2.14 13.39
CA GLY A 149 -13.95 -1.31 14.03
C GLY A 149 -13.59 0.17 13.93
N VAL A 150 -14.62 1.02 13.85
CA VAL A 150 -14.53 2.49 13.80
C VAL A 150 -13.51 2.94 14.83
N THR A 151 -12.30 3.24 14.36
CA THR A 151 -11.26 3.83 15.18
C THR A 151 -11.42 5.32 14.99
N ASP A 152 -11.73 6.05 16.06
CA ASP A 152 -12.14 7.47 16.07
C ASP A 152 -11.21 8.46 15.36
N ASN A 153 -10.06 8.02 14.85
CA ASN A 153 -9.03 8.85 14.23
C ASN A 153 -8.89 8.64 12.70
N PHE A 154 -9.66 7.75 12.09
CA PHE A 154 -9.51 7.42 10.66
C PHE A 154 -10.85 7.23 9.95
N LEU A 155 -10.89 7.59 8.67
CA LEU A 155 -12.05 7.37 7.80
C LEU A 155 -11.73 6.32 6.72
N THR A 156 -12.68 5.45 6.45
CA THR A 156 -12.66 4.61 5.24
C THR A 156 -13.04 5.45 4.01
N TYR A 157 -12.65 5.04 2.81
CA TYR A 157 -13.01 5.75 1.58
C TYR A 157 -14.54 5.96 1.38
N PRO A 158 -15.42 4.98 1.66
CA PRO A 158 -16.86 5.21 1.60
C PRO A 158 -17.35 6.24 2.62
N GLN A 159 -16.84 6.22 3.86
CA GLN A 159 -17.19 7.21 4.87
C GLN A 159 -16.70 8.60 4.48
N PHE A 160 -15.49 8.71 3.93
CA PHE A 160 -14.99 9.96 3.37
C PHE A 160 -15.94 10.51 2.29
N LEU A 161 -16.39 9.68 1.35
CA LEU A 161 -17.29 10.12 0.28
C LEU A 161 -18.64 10.58 0.83
N ALA A 162 -19.18 9.88 1.83
CA ALA A 162 -20.40 10.27 2.52
C ALA A 162 -20.24 11.64 3.22
N THR A 163 -19.14 11.83 3.96
CA THR A 163 -18.81 13.10 4.63
C THR A 163 -18.67 14.25 3.64
N ALA A 164 -17.91 14.06 2.56
CA ALA A 164 -17.74 15.07 1.52
C ALA A 164 -19.08 15.44 0.87
N SER A 165 -19.92 14.44 0.58
CA SER A 165 -21.27 14.67 0.02
C SER A 165 -22.15 15.47 0.98
N ALA A 166 -22.13 15.16 2.27
CA ALA A 166 -22.87 15.89 3.28
C ALA A 166 -22.40 17.35 3.41
N GLN A 167 -21.08 17.59 3.40
CA GLN A 167 -20.51 18.95 3.42
C GLN A 167 -20.94 19.77 2.20
N VAL A 168 -20.96 19.18 1.01
CA VAL A 168 -21.42 19.84 -0.22
C VAL A 168 -22.90 20.19 -0.14
N SER A 169 -23.76 19.25 0.28
CA SER A 169 -25.20 19.50 0.44
C SER A 169 -25.47 20.61 1.46
N TYR A 170 -24.80 20.57 2.62
CA TYR A 170 -24.95 21.59 3.65
C TYR A 170 -24.52 22.98 3.17
N THR A 171 -23.40 23.06 2.44
CA THR A 171 -22.94 24.33 1.85
C THR A 171 -23.95 24.88 0.85
N LYS A 172 -24.57 24.00 0.04
CA LYS A 172 -25.62 24.38 -0.90
C LYS A 172 -26.85 24.92 -0.19
N GLU A 173 -27.29 24.27 0.89
CA GLU A 173 -28.43 24.75 1.70
C GLU A 173 -28.19 26.14 2.29
N ILE A 174 -26.98 26.39 2.82
CA ILE A 174 -26.60 27.73 3.29
C ILE A 174 -26.64 28.74 2.15
N HIS A 175 -26.05 28.40 1.00
CA HIS A 175 -26.05 29.27 -0.17
C HIS A 175 -27.48 29.62 -0.61
N ASP A 176 -28.35 28.62 -0.77
CA ASP A 176 -29.73 28.81 -1.21
C ASP A 176 -30.53 29.66 -0.21
N THR A 177 -30.29 29.45 1.10
CA THR A 177 -30.87 30.28 2.17
C THR A 177 -30.40 31.72 2.08
N LEU A 178 -29.10 31.96 1.86
CA LEU A 178 -28.53 33.30 1.72
C LEU A 178 -29.04 34.00 0.46
N VAL A 179 -29.18 33.29 -0.66
CA VAL A 179 -29.74 33.82 -1.91
C VAL A 179 -31.20 34.20 -1.72
N ALA A 180 -32.00 33.34 -1.10
CA ALA A 180 -33.40 33.65 -0.79
C ALA A 180 -33.52 34.86 0.14
N ALA A 181 -32.67 34.96 1.16
CA ALA A 181 -32.62 36.14 2.03
C ALA A 181 -32.21 37.40 1.26
N ALA A 182 -31.19 37.32 0.39
CA ALA A 182 -30.71 38.42 -0.45
C ALA A 182 -31.79 38.96 -1.42
N GLN A 183 -32.58 38.07 -2.02
CA GLN A 183 -33.69 38.45 -2.91
C GLN A 183 -34.84 39.12 -2.15
N ASN A 184 -35.08 38.72 -0.89
CA ASN A 184 -36.09 39.36 -0.05
C ASN A 184 -35.68 40.76 0.44
N ILE A 185 -34.38 41.05 0.52
CA ILE A 185 -33.85 42.36 0.97
C ILE A 185 -33.48 43.32 -0.15
N SER A 186 -33.32 42.84 -1.40
CA SER A 186 -33.08 43.71 -2.55
C SER A 186 -34.43 44.26 -3.03
N PRO A 187 -34.78 45.52 -2.77
CA PRO A 187 -35.98 46.10 -3.35
C PRO A 187 -35.85 46.04 -4.87
N SER A 188 -36.88 45.48 -5.53
CA SER A 188 -37.07 45.67 -6.96
C SER A 188 -37.44 47.14 -7.16
N ASP A 189 -36.49 47.96 -7.61
CA ASP A 189 -36.77 49.24 -8.25
C ASP A 189 -37.28 48.98 -9.68
#